data_AF-A0A2U1NG47-F1
#
_entry.id   AF-A0A2U1NG47-F1
#
_cell.length_a   1.000
_cell.length_b   1.000
_cell.length_c   1.000
_cell.angle_alpha   90.00
_cell.angle_beta   90.00
_cell.angle_gamma   90.00
#
_symmetry.space_group_name_H-M   'P 1'
#
loop_
_entity.id
_entity.type
_entity.pdbx_description
1 polymer ?
#
loop_
_entity_poly.entity_id
_entity_poly.type
_entity_poly.pdbx_seq_one_letter_code
_entity_poly.pdbx_strand_id
1 'polypeptide(L)'
;MTSKLETHAKAMVKPKEELKRTIVDLNMDSNEKLKLINCLYRLGLKYMFNEEIDNQLDKLYKELKIEDYDEADLCTVSLYFQVFRQHGYRLPCDVFKKFKDFSSGKFKEYITRDVKGLLSFYESTQLRIQGETILDEAFAVTEARLKDTVDTTLEGNLAQQVVLGHGVPKNKSLCKGETARDVLMDFGRICGASLLRSRNYNYQNYATGECVLDDTFDAYATIDELRLLTDAINRWEVSALEILPEYIKPFYKSILNEYAAELEKQVDEEGRANVVNASKQAPELAYLREAEWRHSKHVPSFQEYLENGMVTSTYNVLVKSALVGMGEVVTEEVLAWHESHPKILQASELIGRIHNDVASYKTFEVPQHVAVDELEKMIENVWKDINDGCLKPTHVSLEMLSRIVNFTRVKYVVYKFNDGFTFSNKTTLQDFITLLFKTSIPMQD
;
A
#
# COMPACT_ATOMS: atom_id res chain seq x y z
N MET A 1 -21.70 -24.22 8.43
CA MET A 1 -20.60 -23.23 8.40
C MET A 1 -20.56 -22.40 9.68
N THR A 2 -21.71 -21.88 10.14
CA THR A 2 -21.84 -21.05 11.36
C THR A 2 -21.30 -21.71 12.63
N SER A 3 -21.58 -23.00 12.87
CA SER A 3 -21.10 -23.66 14.11
C SER A 3 -19.58 -23.88 14.18
N LYS A 4 -18.88 -24.00 13.04
CA LYS A 4 -17.40 -24.09 13.01
C LYS A 4 -16.76 -22.74 13.30
N LEU A 5 -17.28 -21.66 12.71
CA LEU A 5 -16.80 -20.30 12.98
C LEU A 5 -17.03 -19.91 14.44
N GLU A 6 -18.21 -20.22 15.00
CA GLU A 6 -18.48 -20.04 16.43
C GLU A 6 -17.54 -20.86 17.33
N THR A 7 -17.20 -22.08 16.91
CA THR A 7 -16.22 -22.91 17.63
C THR A 7 -14.82 -22.29 17.60
N HIS A 8 -14.36 -21.80 16.44
CA HIS A 8 -13.07 -21.10 16.34
C HIS A 8 -13.06 -19.80 17.13
N ALA A 9 -14.12 -18.99 17.06
CA ALA A 9 -14.25 -17.77 17.83
C ALA A 9 -14.17 -18.03 19.33
N LYS A 10 -14.85 -19.08 19.84
CA LYS A 10 -14.75 -19.52 21.24
C LYS A 10 -13.33 -20.00 21.60
N ALA A 11 -12.69 -20.77 20.72
CA ALA A 11 -11.33 -21.26 20.93
C ALA A 11 -10.29 -20.13 20.96
N MET A 12 -10.53 -19.00 20.27
CA MET A 12 -9.62 -17.85 20.24
C MET A 12 -9.68 -16.97 21.50
N VAL A 13 -10.76 -17.03 22.29
CA VAL A 13 -10.93 -16.14 23.47
C VAL A 13 -9.77 -16.29 24.45
N LYS A 14 -9.42 -17.52 24.82
CA LYS A 14 -8.36 -17.78 25.81
C LYS A 14 -6.96 -17.39 25.29
N PRO A 15 -6.51 -17.82 24.08
CA PRO A 15 -5.23 -17.39 23.52
C PRO A 15 -5.13 -15.87 23.35
N LYS A 16 -6.22 -15.19 22.96
CA LYS A 16 -6.24 -13.73 22.85
C LYS A 16 -5.98 -13.04 24.19
N GLU A 17 -6.65 -13.47 25.25
CA GLU A 17 -6.45 -12.91 26.59
C GLU A 17 -5.07 -13.23 27.18
N GLU A 18 -4.53 -14.43 26.93
CA GLU A 18 -3.16 -14.79 27.33
C GLU A 18 -2.14 -13.91 26.63
N LEU A 19 -2.27 -13.74 25.31
CA LEU A 19 -1.37 -12.89 24.53
C LEU A 19 -1.45 -11.43 24.95
N LYS A 20 -2.66 -10.91 25.24
CA LYS A 20 -2.86 -9.57 25.81
C LYS A 20 -2.08 -9.40 27.11
N ARG A 21 -2.15 -10.36 28.03
CA ARG A 21 -1.38 -10.33 29.30
C ARG A 21 0.13 -10.32 29.06
N THR A 22 0.62 -11.11 28.10
CA THR A 22 2.05 -11.13 27.75
C THR A 22 2.52 -9.79 27.19
N ILE A 23 1.73 -9.14 26.33
CA ILE A 23 2.09 -7.83 25.76
C ILE A 23 2.25 -6.77 26.86
N VAL A 24 1.32 -6.74 27.82
CA VAL A 24 1.30 -5.72 28.88
C VAL A 24 2.18 -6.07 30.10
N ASP A 25 2.83 -7.24 30.11
CA ASP A 25 3.69 -7.66 31.22
C ASP A 25 4.86 -6.69 31.39
N LEU A 26 4.88 -5.99 32.52
CA LEU A 26 5.90 -4.99 32.83
C LEU A 26 7.28 -5.62 33.12
N ASN A 27 7.33 -6.91 33.45
CA ASN A 27 8.57 -7.63 33.75
C ASN A 27 9.19 -8.26 32.50
N MET A 28 8.50 -8.25 31.37
CA MET A 28 9.03 -8.76 30.12
C MET A 28 10.18 -7.87 29.64
N ASP A 29 11.31 -8.51 29.34
CA ASP A 29 12.47 -7.86 28.74
C ASP A 29 12.09 -7.06 27.48
N SER A 30 12.62 -5.85 27.35
CA SER A 30 12.30 -4.92 26.26
C SER A 30 12.59 -5.51 24.88
N ASN A 31 13.66 -6.30 24.77
CA ASN A 31 14.08 -6.89 23.50
C ASN A 31 13.12 -8.00 23.08
N GLU A 32 12.73 -8.86 24.01
CA GLU A 32 11.71 -9.88 23.79
C GLU A 32 10.34 -9.25 23.49
N LYS A 33 9.99 -8.14 24.15
CA LYS A 33 8.75 -7.41 23.90
C LYS A 33 8.70 -6.84 22.49
N LEU A 34 9.77 -6.20 22.01
CA LEU A 34 9.84 -5.69 20.64
C LEU A 34 9.81 -6.81 19.60
N LYS A 35 10.43 -7.97 19.88
CA LYS A 35 10.30 -9.18 19.04
C LYS A 35 8.85 -9.65 18.96
N LEU A 36 8.16 -9.72 20.09
CA LEU A 36 6.74 -10.11 20.14
C LEU A 36 5.87 -9.14 19.32
N ILE A 37 6.04 -7.83 19.51
CA ILE A 37 5.29 -6.81 18.76
C ILE A 37 5.54 -6.94 17.26
N ASN A 38 6.80 -7.10 16.84
CA ASN A 38 7.12 -7.35 15.43
C ASN A 38 6.44 -8.63 14.93
N CYS A 39 6.46 -9.74 15.68
CA CYS A 39 5.77 -10.96 15.29
C CYS A 39 4.27 -10.75 15.09
N LEU A 40 3.59 -10.04 16.00
CA LEU A 40 2.17 -9.71 15.89
C LEU A 40 1.87 -8.86 14.66
N TYR A 41 2.71 -7.86 14.38
CA TYR A 41 2.62 -7.04 13.18
C TYR A 41 2.78 -7.89 11.90
N ARG A 42 3.80 -8.76 11.85
CA ARG A 42 4.08 -9.61 10.69
C ARG A 42 3.01 -10.68 10.43
N LEU A 43 2.36 -11.16 11.49
CA LEU A 43 1.25 -12.11 11.41
C LEU A 43 -0.10 -11.45 11.06
N GLY A 44 -0.15 -10.12 11.00
CA GLY A 44 -1.40 -9.38 10.77
C GLY A 44 -2.35 -9.39 11.97
N LEU A 45 -1.83 -9.63 13.18
CA LEU A 45 -2.62 -9.70 14.42
C LEU A 45 -2.57 -8.40 15.23
N LYS A 46 -1.80 -7.39 14.78
CA LYS A 46 -1.67 -6.09 15.46
C LYS A 46 -3.03 -5.47 15.79
N TYR A 47 -3.98 -5.52 14.86
CA TYR A 47 -5.28 -4.86 15.00
C TYR A 47 -6.07 -5.32 16.24
N MET A 48 -5.82 -6.52 16.74
CA MET A 48 -6.45 -7.05 17.96
C MET A 48 -5.94 -6.42 19.25
N PHE A 49 -4.78 -5.76 19.20
CA PHE A 49 -4.02 -5.28 20.37
C PHE A 49 -3.45 -3.87 20.16
N ASN A 50 -4.09 -3.03 19.34
CA ASN A 50 -3.57 -1.71 18.98
C ASN A 50 -3.26 -0.86 20.22
N GLU A 51 -4.20 -0.76 21.17
CA GLU A 51 -4.04 0.05 22.39
C GLU A 51 -2.92 -0.49 23.28
N GLU A 52 -2.86 -1.81 23.50
CA GLU A 52 -1.81 -2.42 24.32
C GLU A 52 -0.44 -2.22 23.70
N ILE A 53 -0.30 -2.46 22.39
CA ILE A 53 0.97 -2.30 21.67
C ILE A 53 1.41 -0.84 21.69
N ASP A 54 0.52 0.10 21.37
CA ASP A 54 0.87 1.52 21.29
C ASP A 54 1.31 2.06 22.64
N ASN A 55 0.62 1.70 23.73
CA ASN A 55 1.01 2.05 25.10
C ASN A 55 2.38 1.49 25.49
N GLN A 56 2.69 0.24 25.12
CA GLN A 56 4.00 -0.36 25.40
C GLN A 56 5.11 0.31 24.59
N LEU A 57 4.87 0.60 23.31
CA LEU A 57 5.84 1.27 22.47
C LEU A 57 6.10 2.71 22.91
N ASP A 58 5.07 3.43 23.35
CA ASP A 58 5.22 4.78 23.92
C ASP A 58 6.13 4.77 25.16
N LYS A 59 5.94 3.78 26.04
CA LYS A 59 6.80 3.61 27.22
C LYS A 59 8.24 3.29 26.81
N LEU A 60 8.43 2.27 25.97
CA LEU A 60 9.75 1.84 25.52
C LEU A 60 10.50 2.95 24.78
N TYR A 61 9.81 3.74 23.97
CA TYR A 61 10.42 4.84 23.22
C TYR A 61 10.85 6.00 24.12
N LYS A 62 10.09 6.29 25.18
CA LYS A 62 10.43 7.34 26.16
C LYS A 62 11.59 6.96 27.08
N GLU A 63 11.69 5.67 27.41
CA GLU A 63 12.76 5.13 28.26
C GLU A 63 14.04 4.81 27.47
N LEU A 64 13.96 4.86 26.13
CA LEU A 64 15.03 4.57 25.20
C LEU A 64 16.26 5.47 25.43
N LYS A 65 17.41 4.87 25.75
CA LYS A 65 18.71 5.55 25.67
C LYS A 65 19.51 4.95 24.55
N ILE A 66 20.11 5.79 23.70
CA ILE A 66 20.89 5.30 22.55
C ILE A 66 22.08 4.45 23.02
N GLU A 67 22.63 4.78 24.19
CA GLU A 67 23.72 4.09 24.85
C GLU A 67 23.35 2.65 25.28
N ASP A 68 22.06 2.36 25.54
CA ASP A 68 21.60 1.00 25.86
C ASP A 68 21.82 0.03 24.69
N TYR A 69 22.11 0.56 23.49
CA TYR A 69 22.33 -0.20 22.27
C TYR A 69 23.80 -0.35 21.90
N ASP A 70 24.75 0.13 22.70
CA ASP A 70 26.18 0.06 22.37
C ASP A 70 26.67 -1.39 22.23
N GLU A 71 26.14 -2.32 23.04
CA GLU A 71 26.46 -3.75 22.99
C GLU A 71 25.54 -4.56 22.05
N ALA A 72 24.45 -3.97 21.53
CA ALA A 72 23.49 -4.68 20.70
C ALA A 72 24.04 -5.05 19.31
N ASP A 73 23.74 -6.26 18.83
CA ASP A 73 24.13 -6.69 17.48
C ASP A 73 23.31 -5.97 16.37
N LEU A 74 23.76 -6.12 15.11
CA LEU A 74 23.11 -5.48 13.97
C LEU A 74 21.66 -5.94 13.79
N CYS A 75 21.37 -7.23 13.99
CA CYS A 75 20.02 -7.77 13.84
C CYS A 75 19.06 -7.13 14.83
N THR A 76 19.52 -6.92 16.05
CA THR A 76 18.80 -6.35 17.19
C THR A 76 18.51 -4.87 16.97
N VAL A 77 19.52 -4.07 16.64
CA VAL A 77 19.34 -2.64 16.31
C VAL A 77 18.41 -2.46 15.11
N SER A 78 18.58 -3.28 14.07
CA SER A 78 17.71 -3.28 12.88
C SER A 78 16.25 -3.59 13.22
N LEU A 79 16.01 -4.56 14.11
CA LEU A 79 14.66 -4.92 14.53
C LEU A 79 13.97 -3.75 15.25
N TYR A 80 14.66 -3.06 16.16
CA TYR A 80 14.07 -1.95 16.90
C TYR A 80 13.78 -0.78 16.00
N PHE A 81 14.72 -0.46 15.12
CA PHE A 81 14.52 0.55 14.10
C PHE A 81 13.28 0.27 13.26
N GLN A 82 13.09 -1.00 12.84
CA GLN A 82 11.87 -1.41 12.13
C GLN A 82 10.61 -1.22 12.96
N VAL A 83 10.56 -1.77 14.17
CA VAL A 83 9.36 -1.72 15.02
C VAL A 83 8.97 -0.29 15.36
N PHE A 84 9.92 0.54 15.80
CA PHE A 84 9.62 1.92 16.15
C PHE A 84 9.09 2.71 14.94
N ARG A 85 9.78 2.67 13.79
CA ARG A 85 9.34 3.43 12.61
C ARG A 85 8.04 2.92 12.00
N GLN A 86 7.82 1.61 11.97
CA GLN A 86 6.56 1.02 11.48
C GLN A 86 5.34 1.42 12.33
N HIS A 87 5.58 1.79 13.59
CA HIS A 87 4.57 2.29 14.52
C HIS A 87 4.61 3.83 14.68
N GLY A 88 5.30 4.52 13.77
CA GLY A 88 5.34 5.98 13.68
C GLY A 88 6.34 6.67 14.60
N TYR A 89 7.16 5.95 15.36
CA TYR A 89 8.20 6.57 16.18
C TYR A 89 9.44 6.87 15.36
N ARG A 90 9.92 8.12 15.41
CA ARG A 90 11.10 8.57 14.68
C ARG A 90 12.38 8.15 15.40
N LEU A 91 12.75 6.87 15.31
CA LEU A 91 14.07 6.43 15.77
C LEU A 91 15.16 6.99 14.81
N PRO A 92 16.16 7.75 15.29
CA PRO A 92 17.20 8.31 14.43
C PRO A 92 18.03 7.21 13.76
N CYS A 93 18.42 7.40 12.49
CA CYS A 93 19.31 6.48 11.79
C CYS A 93 20.75 6.44 12.37
N ASP A 94 21.09 7.37 13.26
CA ASP A 94 22.35 7.45 13.98
C ASP A 94 22.67 6.20 14.81
N VAL A 95 21.65 5.42 15.20
CA VAL A 95 21.84 4.11 15.85
C VAL A 95 22.70 3.15 15.03
N PHE A 96 22.83 3.39 13.72
CA PHE A 96 23.68 2.58 12.84
C PHE A 96 25.12 3.08 12.72
N LYS A 97 25.48 4.26 13.28
CA LYS A 97 26.84 4.82 13.20
C LYS A 97 27.89 3.90 13.82
N LYS A 98 27.56 3.17 14.90
CA LYS A 98 28.44 2.17 15.54
C LYS A 98 28.89 1.04 14.61
N PHE A 99 28.15 0.79 13.53
CA PHE A 99 28.45 -0.21 12.52
C PHE A 99 29.34 0.34 11.40
N LYS A 100 29.73 1.62 11.46
CA LYS A 100 30.68 2.22 10.53
C LYS A 100 32.07 2.25 11.16
N ASP A 101 33.08 2.09 10.31
CA ASP A 101 34.47 2.29 10.66
C ASP A 101 34.74 3.79 10.80
N PHE A 102 35.40 4.19 11.89
CA PHE A 102 35.64 5.60 12.20
C PHE A 102 36.58 6.27 11.19
N SER A 103 37.55 5.53 10.67
CA SER A 103 38.58 6.08 9.79
C SER A 103 38.12 6.27 8.35
N SER A 104 37.38 5.28 7.83
CA SER A 104 36.92 5.25 6.44
C SER A 104 35.50 5.77 6.26
N GLY A 105 34.71 5.85 7.35
CA GLY A 105 33.29 6.16 7.29
C GLY A 105 32.46 5.08 6.57
N LYS A 106 33.00 3.90 6.27
CA LYS A 106 32.29 2.81 5.58
C LYS A 106 31.70 1.82 6.58
N PHE A 107 30.68 1.06 6.18
CA PHE A 107 30.17 -0.05 7.01
C PHE A 107 31.26 -1.11 7.22
N LYS A 108 31.39 -1.58 8.46
CA LYS A 108 32.39 -2.58 8.85
C LYS A 108 32.17 -3.88 8.08
N GLU A 109 33.25 -4.49 7.60
CA GLU A 109 33.18 -5.66 6.70
C GLU A 109 32.40 -6.84 7.29
N TYR A 110 32.46 -7.06 8.61
CA TYR A 110 31.77 -8.18 9.27
C TYR A 110 30.24 -8.15 9.10
N ILE A 111 29.64 -6.99 8.84
CA ILE A 111 28.20 -6.84 8.59
C ILE A 111 27.77 -7.67 7.38
N THR A 112 28.64 -7.82 6.40
CA THR A 112 28.37 -8.59 5.18
C THR A 112 28.49 -10.11 5.36
N ARG A 113 28.95 -10.57 6.55
CA ARG A 113 29.13 -11.99 6.89
C ARG A 113 27.92 -12.57 7.62
N ASP A 114 27.21 -11.77 8.42
CA ASP A 114 25.96 -12.19 9.06
C ASP A 114 24.78 -11.96 8.11
N VAL A 115 24.39 -13.01 7.37
CA VAL A 115 23.28 -12.96 6.41
C VAL A 115 21.95 -12.54 7.08
N LYS A 116 21.70 -12.96 8.32
CA LYS A 116 20.45 -12.65 9.03
C LYS A 116 20.43 -11.19 9.48
N GLY A 117 21.54 -10.71 10.05
CA GLY A 117 21.75 -9.30 10.38
C GLY A 117 21.67 -8.42 9.13
N LEU A 118 22.29 -8.84 8.03
CA LEU A 118 22.28 -8.14 6.75
C LEU A 118 20.86 -8.02 6.17
N LEU A 119 20.07 -9.11 6.18
CA LEU A 119 18.69 -9.08 5.73
C LEU A 119 17.83 -8.18 6.62
N SER A 120 17.99 -8.26 7.95
CA SER A 120 17.28 -7.35 8.88
C SER A 120 17.67 -5.89 8.63
N PHE A 121 18.95 -5.64 8.34
CA PHE A 121 19.42 -4.30 8.05
C PHE A 121 18.87 -3.78 6.72
N TYR A 122 18.87 -4.60 5.66
CA TYR A 122 18.21 -4.30 4.39
C TYR A 122 16.74 -3.89 4.59
N GLU A 123 15.98 -4.65 5.39
CA GLU A 123 14.58 -4.33 5.71
C GLU A 123 14.44 -2.97 6.43
N SER A 124 15.41 -2.62 7.27
CA SER A 124 15.45 -1.33 7.98
C SER A 124 15.67 -0.17 7.01
N THR A 125 16.50 -0.36 5.97
CA THR A 125 16.73 0.66 4.94
C THR A 125 15.49 0.98 4.12
N GLN A 126 14.46 0.13 4.13
CA GLN A 126 13.19 0.37 3.44
C GLN A 126 12.29 1.37 4.19
N LEU A 127 12.66 1.72 5.43
CA LEU A 127 12.00 2.72 6.29
C LEU A 127 12.77 4.05 6.31
N ARG A 128 13.75 4.21 5.40
CA ARG A 128 14.53 5.45 5.26
C ARG A 128 13.64 6.62 4.84
N ILE A 129 13.99 7.81 5.30
CA ILE A 129 13.32 9.07 4.94
C ILE A 129 14.31 10.01 4.25
N GLN A 130 13.83 11.15 3.77
CA GLN A 130 14.68 12.13 3.07
C GLN A 130 15.80 12.66 3.99
N GLY A 131 17.00 12.77 3.43
CA GLY A 131 18.19 13.27 4.12
C GLY A 131 19.00 12.24 4.92
N GLU A 132 18.55 10.98 5.01
CA GLU A 132 19.25 9.93 5.76
C GLU A 132 20.32 9.19 4.94
N THR A 133 21.44 9.88 4.69
CA THR A 133 22.55 9.36 3.86
C THR A 133 23.11 8.03 4.37
N ILE A 134 23.16 7.81 5.68
CA ILE A 134 23.61 6.55 6.28
C ILE A 134 22.76 5.36 5.82
N LEU A 135 21.44 5.54 5.66
CA LEU A 135 20.54 4.48 5.21
C LEU A 135 20.54 4.33 3.69
N ASP A 136 20.80 5.40 2.94
CA ASP A 136 21.02 5.31 1.49
C ASP A 136 22.29 4.49 1.18
N GLU A 137 23.39 4.76 1.90
CA GLU A 137 24.61 3.95 1.83
C GLU A 137 24.36 2.50 2.27
N ALA A 138 23.61 2.30 3.36
CA ALA A 138 23.26 0.97 3.84
C ALA A 138 22.44 0.19 2.81
N PHE A 139 21.49 0.84 2.15
CA PHE A 139 20.67 0.23 1.12
C PHE A 139 21.54 -0.29 -0.01
N ALA A 140 22.44 0.55 -0.55
CA ALA A 140 23.35 0.15 -1.62
C ALA A 140 24.25 -1.04 -1.23
N VAL A 141 24.83 -1.02 -0.02
CA VAL A 141 25.70 -2.10 0.48
C VAL A 141 24.93 -3.41 0.67
N THR A 142 23.77 -3.32 1.34
CA THR A 142 22.97 -4.52 1.65
C THR A 142 22.32 -5.11 0.40
N GLU A 143 21.83 -4.29 -0.52
CA GLU A 143 21.27 -4.73 -1.80
C GLU A 143 22.31 -5.47 -2.65
N ALA A 144 23.48 -4.87 -2.87
CA ALA A 144 24.54 -5.50 -3.66
C ALA A 144 24.95 -6.86 -3.06
N ARG A 145 25.13 -6.91 -1.74
CA ARG A 145 25.56 -8.14 -1.06
C ARG A 145 24.47 -9.21 -1.07
N LEU A 146 23.20 -8.86 -0.90
CA LEU A 146 22.11 -9.83 -0.95
C LEU A 146 21.95 -10.42 -2.36
N LYS A 147 22.11 -9.61 -3.42
CA LYS A 147 22.17 -10.10 -4.82
C LYS A 147 23.29 -11.13 -5.01
N ASP A 148 24.52 -10.80 -4.62
CA ASP A 148 25.65 -11.73 -4.70
C ASP A 148 25.40 -13.04 -3.94
N THR A 149 24.76 -12.95 -2.77
CA THR A 149 24.53 -14.12 -1.90
C THR A 149 23.47 -15.06 -2.47
N VAL A 150 22.42 -14.52 -3.11
CA VAL A 150 21.40 -15.30 -3.82
C VAL A 150 22.02 -16.09 -4.99
N ASP A 151 22.97 -15.48 -5.70
CA ASP A 151 23.55 -16.07 -6.90
C ASP A 151 24.64 -17.13 -6.63
N THR A 152 25.16 -17.22 -5.40
CA THR A 152 26.42 -17.96 -5.15
C THR A 152 26.46 -18.95 -3.99
N THR A 153 25.62 -18.87 -2.94
CA THR A 153 26.01 -19.51 -1.66
C THR A 153 24.95 -20.07 -0.70
N LEU A 154 23.65 -19.83 -0.85
CA LEU A 154 22.67 -20.23 0.18
C LEU A 154 21.75 -21.37 -0.26
N GLU A 155 21.66 -22.41 0.57
CA GLU A 155 20.66 -23.49 0.47
C GLU A 155 19.69 -23.47 1.67
N GLY A 156 18.48 -24.01 1.49
CA GLY A 156 17.49 -24.18 2.56
C GLY A 156 16.63 -22.94 2.88
N ASN A 157 16.01 -22.93 4.07
CA ASN A 157 15.01 -21.92 4.47
C ASN A 157 15.55 -20.48 4.48
N LEU A 158 16.84 -20.29 4.76
CA LEU A 158 17.46 -18.97 4.78
C LEU A 158 17.61 -18.39 3.36
N ALA A 159 17.93 -19.23 2.37
CA ALA A 159 17.96 -18.83 0.95
C ALA A 159 16.58 -18.34 0.50
N GLN A 160 15.53 -19.08 0.85
CA GLN A 160 14.15 -18.69 0.54
C GLN A 160 13.76 -17.37 1.22
N GLN A 161 14.15 -17.15 2.49
CA GLN A 161 13.90 -15.89 3.18
C GLN A 161 14.64 -14.71 2.54
N VAL A 162 15.87 -14.92 2.09
CA VAL A 162 16.65 -13.90 1.38
C VAL A 162 16.02 -13.60 0.02
N VAL A 163 15.68 -14.61 -0.78
CA VAL A 163 15.02 -14.42 -2.09
C VAL A 163 13.68 -13.69 -1.94
N LEU A 164 12.86 -14.08 -0.95
CA LEU A 164 11.57 -13.43 -0.69
C LEU A 164 11.73 -12.01 -0.16
N GLY A 165 12.61 -11.79 0.83
CA GLY A 165 12.82 -10.50 1.46
C GLY A 165 13.54 -9.49 0.57
N HIS A 166 14.51 -9.93 -0.23
CA HIS A 166 15.17 -9.10 -1.25
C HIS A 166 14.22 -8.80 -2.41
N GLY A 167 13.38 -9.77 -2.82
CA GLY A 167 12.47 -9.62 -3.94
C GLY A 167 11.24 -8.74 -3.67
N VAL A 168 10.69 -8.74 -2.46
CA VAL A 168 9.72 -7.74 -1.99
C VAL A 168 10.04 -7.41 -0.53
N PRO A 169 10.62 -6.25 -0.25
CA PRO A 169 10.92 -5.88 1.13
C PRO A 169 9.63 -5.76 1.93
N LYS A 170 9.65 -6.19 3.19
CA LYS A 170 8.41 -6.35 3.95
C LYS A 170 7.72 -5.02 4.27
N ASN A 171 8.43 -3.89 4.32
CA ASN A 171 7.79 -2.57 4.46
C ASN A 171 6.92 -2.21 3.25
N LYS A 172 7.25 -2.78 2.09
CA LYS A 172 6.62 -2.54 0.80
C LYS A 172 5.63 -3.66 0.41
N SER A 173 5.60 -4.75 1.18
CA SER A 173 4.64 -5.85 1.02
C SER A 173 3.45 -5.69 1.96
N LEU A 174 2.31 -6.31 1.61
CA LEU A 174 1.17 -6.41 2.51
C LEU A 174 1.50 -7.34 3.68
N CYS A 175 1.05 -6.98 4.89
CA CYS A 175 1.11 -7.86 6.05
C CYS A 175 0.25 -9.12 5.81
N LYS A 176 0.73 -10.29 6.24
CA LYS A 176 0.00 -11.56 6.03
C LYS A 176 -1.31 -11.59 6.81
N GLY A 177 -2.16 -12.57 6.49
CA GLY A 177 -3.37 -12.87 7.27
C GLY A 177 -4.51 -11.90 6.95
N GLU A 178 -5.24 -11.49 7.99
CA GLU A 178 -6.46 -10.69 7.86
C GLU A 178 -6.19 -9.31 7.27
N THR A 179 -5.05 -8.67 7.58
CA THR A 179 -4.72 -7.37 6.97
C THR A 179 -4.54 -7.44 5.45
N ALA A 180 -3.80 -8.43 4.91
CA ALA A 180 -3.72 -8.61 3.46
C ALA A 180 -5.08 -8.97 2.87
N ARG A 181 -5.85 -9.82 3.56
CA ARG A 181 -7.18 -10.20 3.13
C ARG A 181 -8.09 -8.99 3.04
N ASP A 182 -8.12 -8.14 4.05
CA ASP A 182 -8.97 -6.94 4.10
C ASP A 182 -8.55 -5.92 3.05
N VAL A 183 -7.24 -5.66 2.89
CA VAL A 183 -6.76 -4.75 1.84
C VAL A 183 -7.09 -5.30 0.45
N LEU A 184 -6.93 -6.60 0.20
CA LEU A 184 -7.26 -7.20 -1.09
C LEU A 184 -8.78 -7.37 -1.29
N MET A 185 -9.56 -7.49 -0.21
CA MET A 185 -11.02 -7.43 -0.26
C MET A 185 -11.49 -6.03 -0.54
N ASP A 186 -10.92 -5.00 0.07
CA ASP A 186 -11.24 -3.60 -0.18
C ASP A 186 -10.83 -3.24 -1.61
N PHE A 187 -9.60 -3.56 -2.01
CA PHE A 187 -9.15 -3.44 -3.39
C PHE A 187 -10.05 -4.20 -4.36
N GLY A 188 -10.37 -5.47 -4.08
CA GLY A 188 -11.24 -6.29 -4.92
C GLY A 188 -12.70 -5.83 -4.95
N ARG A 189 -13.25 -5.32 -3.84
CA ARG A 189 -14.59 -4.72 -3.77
C ARG A 189 -14.66 -3.44 -4.57
N ILE A 190 -13.62 -2.61 -4.45
CA ILE A 190 -13.50 -1.37 -5.21
C ILE A 190 -13.37 -1.73 -6.70
N CYS A 191 -12.46 -2.65 -7.06
CA CYS A 191 -12.15 -3.08 -8.44
C CYS A 191 -13.08 -4.15 -9.06
N GLY A 192 -14.19 -4.56 -8.42
CA GLY A 192 -15.24 -5.33 -9.11
C GLY A 192 -15.31 -6.86 -8.92
N ALA A 193 -14.83 -7.43 -7.82
CA ALA A 193 -15.07 -8.85 -7.52
C ALA A 193 -16.52 -9.07 -7.01
N SER A 194 -17.45 -9.27 -7.95
CA SER A 194 -18.79 -9.81 -7.66
C SER A 194 -18.67 -11.21 -7.04
N LEU A 195 -18.85 -11.38 -5.71
CA LEU A 195 -19.37 -12.64 -5.12
C LEU A 195 -19.57 -12.71 -3.59
N LEU A 196 -19.34 -11.66 -2.79
CA LEU A 196 -19.59 -11.77 -1.34
C LEU A 196 -20.54 -10.70 -0.83
N ARG A 197 -21.83 -11.05 -0.79
CA ARG A 197 -22.83 -10.39 0.08
C ARG A 197 -22.37 -10.52 1.53
N SER A 198 -21.79 -9.47 2.10
CA SER A 198 -21.85 -9.21 3.53
C SER A 198 -22.51 -7.86 3.76
N ARG A 199 -23.52 -7.87 4.64
CA ARG A 199 -24.28 -6.74 5.14
C ARG A 199 -23.39 -5.53 5.46
N ASN A 200 -23.44 -4.46 4.66
CA ASN A 200 -23.81 -3.10 5.10
C ASN A 200 -23.33 -1.91 4.24
N TYR A 201 -22.57 -2.06 3.16
CA TYR A 201 -22.35 -0.92 2.24
C TYR A 201 -22.26 -1.34 0.77
N ASN A 202 -22.85 -0.52 -0.09
CA ASN A 202 -23.03 -0.74 -1.54
C ASN A 202 -21.96 0.02 -2.36
N TYR A 203 -20.72 0.16 -1.86
CA TYR A 203 -19.56 0.64 -2.64
C TYR A 203 -19.13 -0.33 -3.77
N GLN A 204 -20.01 -1.24 -4.19
CA GLN A 204 -19.69 -2.50 -4.85
C GLN A 204 -19.38 -2.39 -6.35
N ASN A 205 -19.55 -1.21 -6.96
CA ASN A 205 -19.45 -1.06 -8.42
C ASN A 205 -18.56 0.11 -8.89
N TYR A 206 -18.05 0.95 -7.98
CA TYR A 206 -17.36 2.20 -8.37
C TYR A 206 -16.16 1.96 -9.28
N ALA A 207 -15.19 1.10 -8.91
CA ALA A 207 -14.03 0.89 -9.76
C ALA A 207 -14.21 -0.19 -10.84
N THR A 208 -15.31 -0.93 -10.86
CA THR A 208 -15.76 -1.58 -12.12
C THR A 208 -16.19 -0.52 -13.12
N GLY A 209 -16.91 0.51 -12.64
CA GLY A 209 -17.18 1.72 -13.40
C GLY A 209 -15.90 2.35 -13.93
N GLU A 210 -14.91 2.56 -13.08
CA GLU A 210 -13.60 3.12 -13.48
C GLU A 210 -12.86 2.22 -14.49
N CYS A 211 -12.85 0.89 -14.35
CA CYS A 211 -12.21 0.01 -15.34
C CYS A 211 -12.90 0.07 -16.70
N VAL A 212 -14.23 0.10 -16.73
CA VAL A 212 -15.00 0.24 -17.99
C VAL A 212 -14.80 1.64 -18.58
N LEU A 213 -14.68 2.67 -17.75
CA LEU A 213 -14.34 4.02 -18.16
C LEU A 213 -12.95 4.06 -18.81
N ASP A 214 -11.95 3.54 -18.11
CA ASP A 214 -10.56 3.40 -18.56
C ASP A 214 -10.50 2.69 -19.91
N ASP A 215 -11.10 1.49 -20.03
CA ASP A 215 -11.21 0.76 -21.30
C ASP A 215 -11.87 1.60 -22.40
N THR A 216 -12.94 2.32 -22.08
CA THR A 216 -13.67 3.16 -23.04
C THR A 216 -12.78 4.27 -23.59
N PHE A 217 -12.03 4.96 -22.72
CA PHE A 217 -11.05 5.99 -23.08
C PHE A 217 -9.84 5.42 -23.82
N ASP A 218 -9.45 4.19 -23.51
CA ASP A 218 -8.24 3.60 -24.05
C ASP A 218 -8.42 2.95 -25.43
N ALA A 219 -9.50 2.21 -25.63
CA ALA A 219 -9.59 1.27 -26.74
C ALA A 219 -10.91 1.28 -27.52
N TYR A 220 -12.01 1.80 -26.96
CA TYR A 220 -13.33 1.65 -27.58
C TYR A 220 -13.84 2.91 -28.26
N ALA A 221 -13.84 4.05 -27.57
CA ALA A 221 -14.48 5.26 -28.09
C ALA A 221 -13.54 6.11 -28.95
N THR A 222 -14.11 6.78 -29.94
CA THR A 222 -13.39 7.78 -30.73
C THR A 222 -13.16 9.06 -29.92
N ILE A 223 -12.18 9.87 -30.31
CA ILE A 223 -11.86 11.11 -29.57
C ILE A 223 -13.06 12.08 -29.46
N ASP A 224 -13.93 12.12 -30.48
CA ASP A 224 -15.12 12.96 -30.46
C ASP A 224 -16.19 12.40 -29.51
N GLU A 225 -16.35 11.08 -29.45
CA GLU A 225 -17.22 10.42 -28.49
C GLU A 225 -16.72 10.59 -27.05
N LEU A 226 -15.39 10.56 -26.83
CA LEU A 226 -14.79 10.80 -25.52
C LEU A 226 -15.00 12.23 -25.02
N ARG A 227 -14.99 13.23 -25.91
CA ARG A 227 -15.35 14.61 -25.56
C ARG A 227 -16.81 14.70 -25.11
N LEU A 228 -17.72 14.03 -25.81
CA LEU A 228 -19.14 13.97 -25.43
C LEU A 228 -19.34 13.25 -24.09
N LEU A 229 -18.65 12.12 -23.88
CA LEU A 229 -18.70 11.38 -22.62
C LEU A 229 -18.13 12.21 -21.46
N THR A 230 -17.01 12.89 -21.66
CA THR A 230 -16.40 13.77 -20.65
C THR A 230 -17.33 14.93 -20.28
N ASP A 231 -17.96 15.57 -21.28
CA ASP A 231 -18.96 16.62 -21.03
C ASP A 231 -20.20 16.07 -20.29
N ALA A 232 -20.69 14.88 -20.67
CA ALA A 232 -21.81 14.22 -20.00
C ALA A 232 -21.51 13.90 -18.53
N ILE A 233 -20.32 13.35 -18.24
CA ILE A 233 -19.90 13.04 -16.87
C ILE A 233 -19.75 14.33 -16.04
N ASN A 234 -19.13 15.37 -16.59
CA ASN A 234 -19.01 16.66 -15.90
C ASN A 234 -20.36 17.33 -15.60
N ARG A 235 -21.35 17.20 -16.49
CA ARG A 235 -22.70 17.74 -16.27
C ARG A 235 -23.50 16.94 -15.26
N TRP A 236 -23.31 15.62 -15.25
CA TRP A 236 -24.02 14.70 -14.36
C TRP A 236 -25.55 14.75 -14.51
N GLU A 237 -26.05 14.83 -15.74
CA GLU A 237 -27.49 14.96 -16.03
C GLU A 237 -28.02 13.81 -16.88
N VAL A 238 -29.23 13.33 -16.57
CA VAL A 238 -29.93 12.32 -17.38
C VAL A 238 -30.13 12.77 -18.83
N SER A 239 -30.30 14.07 -19.05
CA SER A 239 -30.42 14.70 -20.38
C SER A 239 -29.21 14.42 -21.28
N ALA A 240 -28.01 14.24 -20.70
CA ALA A 240 -26.80 13.97 -21.46
C ALA A 240 -26.83 12.59 -22.16
N LEU A 241 -27.72 11.68 -21.76
CA LEU A 241 -27.94 10.42 -22.48
C LEU A 241 -28.37 10.62 -23.94
N GLU A 242 -28.98 11.76 -24.28
CA GLU A 242 -29.45 12.02 -25.64
C GLU A 242 -28.30 12.22 -26.64
N ILE A 243 -27.18 12.78 -26.18
CA ILE A 243 -26.03 13.12 -27.03
C ILE A 243 -24.97 12.01 -27.11
N LEU A 244 -25.04 11.00 -26.25
CA LEU A 244 -24.06 9.91 -26.21
C LEU A 244 -24.34 8.84 -27.29
N PRO A 245 -23.31 8.14 -27.78
CA PRO A 245 -23.49 6.96 -28.62
C PRO A 245 -24.30 5.86 -27.93
N GLU A 246 -25.13 5.13 -28.68
CA GLU A 246 -26.04 4.09 -28.13
C GLU A 246 -25.32 3.03 -27.29
N TYR A 247 -24.06 2.69 -27.60
CA TYR A 247 -23.30 1.69 -26.84
C TYR A 247 -22.73 2.24 -25.52
N ILE A 248 -22.54 3.56 -25.39
CA ILE A 248 -22.06 4.23 -24.17
C ILE A 248 -23.22 4.51 -23.21
N LYS A 249 -24.43 4.75 -23.73
CA LYS A 249 -25.63 5.08 -22.91
C LYS A 249 -25.88 4.11 -21.75
N PRO A 250 -25.81 2.76 -21.91
CA PRO A 250 -25.99 1.84 -20.80
C PRO A 250 -24.98 2.06 -19.69
N PHE A 251 -23.72 2.29 -20.04
CA PHE A 251 -22.64 2.53 -19.09
C PHE A 251 -22.83 3.85 -18.33
N TYR A 252 -23.08 4.96 -19.04
CA TYR A 252 -23.36 6.25 -18.40
C TYR A 252 -24.61 6.19 -17.50
N LYS A 253 -25.64 5.47 -17.92
CA LYS A 253 -26.83 5.23 -17.08
C LYS A 253 -26.50 4.44 -15.82
N SER A 254 -25.60 3.45 -15.88
CA SER A 254 -25.12 2.72 -14.70
C SER A 254 -24.38 3.65 -13.74
N ILE A 255 -23.49 4.50 -14.24
CA ILE A 255 -22.81 5.53 -13.44
C ILE A 255 -23.85 6.41 -12.73
N LEU A 256 -24.82 6.97 -13.45
CA LEU A 256 -25.84 7.83 -12.85
C LEU A 256 -26.67 7.09 -11.78
N ASN A 257 -27.07 5.84 -12.02
CA ASN A 257 -27.91 5.07 -11.11
C ASN A 257 -27.19 4.62 -9.84
N GLU A 258 -25.94 4.16 -9.97
CA GLU A 258 -25.15 3.70 -8.83
C GLU A 258 -24.93 4.82 -7.83
N TYR A 259 -24.60 6.01 -8.33
CA TYR A 259 -24.41 7.18 -7.49
C TYR A 259 -25.72 7.74 -6.95
N ALA A 260 -26.79 7.82 -7.75
CA ALA A 260 -28.10 8.30 -7.28
C ALA A 260 -28.65 7.41 -6.16
N ALA A 261 -28.55 6.08 -6.30
CA ALA A 261 -29.03 5.13 -5.30
C ALA A 261 -28.20 5.11 -4.01
N GLU A 262 -26.89 5.39 -4.08
CA GLU A 262 -26.00 5.44 -2.92
C GLU A 262 -26.10 6.77 -2.17
N LEU A 263 -26.23 7.89 -2.90
CA LEU A 263 -26.48 9.23 -2.35
C LEU A 263 -27.81 9.27 -1.58
N GLU A 264 -28.90 8.81 -2.18
CA GLU A 264 -30.23 8.87 -1.54
C GLU A 264 -30.33 8.00 -0.28
N LYS A 265 -29.60 6.88 -0.21
CA LYS A 265 -29.61 6.02 0.99
C LYS A 265 -28.73 6.53 2.14
N GLN A 266 -27.57 7.12 1.85
CA GLN A 266 -26.63 7.55 2.90
C GLN A 266 -26.92 8.97 3.44
N VAL A 267 -27.56 9.83 2.63
CA VAL A 267 -27.97 11.17 3.05
C VAL A 267 -29.04 11.13 4.15
N ASP A 268 -29.94 10.15 4.12
CA ASP A 268 -31.05 10.05 5.08
C ASP A 268 -30.70 9.34 6.40
N GLU A 269 -29.68 8.45 6.43
CA GLU A 269 -29.37 7.65 7.63
C GLU A 269 -28.14 8.13 8.44
N GLU A 270 -27.14 8.78 7.82
CA GLU A 270 -25.86 9.07 8.51
C GLU A 270 -25.31 10.51 8.34
N GLY A 271 -25.98 11.38 7.57
CA GLY A 271 -25.57 12.78 7.40
C GLY A 271 -24.26 12.99 6.61
N ARG A 272 -23.83 11.99 5.81
CA ARG A 272 -22.50 11.94 5.15
C ARG A 272 -22.46 12.40 3.69
N ALA A 273 -23.39 13.27 3.30
CA ALA A 273 -23.47 13.82 1.94
C ALA A 273 -22.13 14.41 1.43
N ASN A 274 -21.34 14.98 2.33
CA ASN A 274 -20.06 15.62 2.03
C ASN A 274 -19.00 14.63 1.51
N VAL A 275 -18.99 13.37 1.98
CA VAL A 275 -17.99 12.37 1.55
C VAL A 275 -18.27 11.87 0.14
N VAL A 276 -19.54 11.60 -0.16
CA VAL A 276 -19.98 11.14 -1.50
C VAL A 276 -19.92 12.28 -2.53
N ASN A 277 -20.15 13.53 -2.11
CA ASN A 277 -19.93 14.69 -2.97
C ASN A 277 -18.44 14.92 -3.25
N ALA A 278 -17.56 14.69 -2.28
CA ALA A 278 -16.13 14.78 -2.50
C ALA A 278 -15.66 13.72 -3.52
N SER A 279 -16.20 12.48 -3.49
CA SER A 279 -15.85 11.44 -4.47
C SER A 279 -16.29 11.72 -5.90
N LYS A 280 -17.02 12.83 -6.16
CA LYS A 280 -17.39 13.28 -7.52
C LYS A 280 -16.25 13.95 -8.28
N GLN A 281 -15.09 14.17 -7.66
CA GLN A 281 -13.92 14.69 -8.37
C GLN A 281 -13.34 13.57 -9.22
N ALA A 282 -13.69 13.60 -10.49
CA ALA A 282 -13.55 12.45 -11.34
C ALA A 282 -12.42 12.68 -12.39
N PRO A 283 -11.66 11.63 -12.73
CA PRO A 283 -10.43 11.73 -13.52
C PRO A 283 -10.67 11.92 -15.03
N GLU A 284 -11.90 12.14 -15.49
CA GLU A 284 -12.27 12.11 -16.92
C GLU A 284 -11.58 13.18 -17.74
N LEU A 285 -11.38 14.38 -17.17
CA LEU A 285 -10.60 15.42 -17.85
C LEU A 285 -9.15 14.98 -18.07
N ALA A 286 -8.59 14.24 -17.12
CA ALA A 286 -7.24 13.70 -17.23
C ALA A 286 -7.17 12.53 -18.22
N TYR A 287 -8.17 11.64 -18.22
CA TYR A 287 -8.31 10.59 -19.25
C TYR A 287 -8.50 11.15 -20.65
N LEU A 288 -9.33 12.20 -20.80
CA LEU A 288 -9.52 12.87 -22.08
C LEU A 288 -8.20 13.49 -22.58
N ARG A 289 -7.42 14.12 -21.69
CA ARG A 289 -6.12 14.68 -22.05
C ARG A 289 -5.16 13.61 -22.57
N GLU A 290 -5.11 12.44 -21.93
CA GLU A 290 -4.32 11.30 -22.41
C GLU A 290 -4.81 10.79 -23.78
N ALA A 291 -6.13 10.69 -23.97
CA ALA A 291 -6.71 10.33 -25.25
C ALA A 291 -6.40 11.36 -26.36
N GLU A 292 -6.38 12.66 -26.03
CA GLU A 292 -6.00 13.73 -26.96
C GLU A 292 -4.52 13.68 -27.33
N TRP A 293 -3.64 13.42 -26.36
CA TRP A 293 -2.22 13.18 -26.62
C TRP A 293 -2.02 11.98 -27.56
N ARG A 294 -2.71 10.86 -27.29
CA ARG A 294 -2.68 9.66 -28.13
C ARG A 294 -3.18 9.94 -29.55
N HIS A 295 -4.33 10.59 -29.68
CA HIS A 295 -4.95 10.92 -30.96
C HIS A 295 -4.07 11.84 -31.82
N SER A 296 -3.50 12.88 -31.21
CA SER A 296 -2.62 13.84 -31.87
C SER A 296 -1.17 13.34 -32.05
N LYS A 297 -0.83 12.17 -31.48
CA LYS A 297 0.55 11.65 -31.37
C LYS A 297 1.49 12.63 -30.67
N HIS A 298 0.95 13.46 -29.80
CA HIS A 298 1.73 14.36 -28.97
C HIS A 298 2.37 13.57 -27.84
N VAL A 299 3.69 13.73 -27.67
CA VAL A 299 4.42 13.21 -26.52
C VAL A 299 4.69 14.41 -25.59
N PRO A 300 3.97 14.54 -24.46
CA PRO A 300 4.17 15.65 -23.53
C PRO A 300 5.55 15.57 -22.88
N SER A 301 5.94 16.64 -22.19
CA SER A 301 7.11 16.57 -21.30
C SER A 301 6.85 15.58 -20.17
N PHE A 302 7.91 14.96 -19.61
CA PHE A 302 7.75 14.00 -18.53
C PHE A 302 7.06 14.58 -17.30
N GLN A 303 7.31 15.85 -16.97
CA GLN A 303 6.64 16.52 -15.86
C GLN A 303 5.13 16.71 -16.14
N GLU A 304 4.79 17.24 -17.31
CA GLU A 304 3.39 17.43 -17.73
C GLU A 304 2.63 16.10 -17.77
N TYR A 305 3.30 15.04 -18.25
CA TYR A 305 2.78 13.68 -18.22
C TYR A 305 2.47 13.23 -16.79
N LEU A 306 3.41 13.35 -15.86
CA LEU A 306 3.21 12.90 -14.48
C LEU A 306 2.11 13.66 -13.76
N GLU A 307 2.01 14.98 -13.96
CA GLU A 307 0.94 15.80 -13.37
C GLU A 307 -0.45 15.28 -13.76
N ASN A 308 -0.64 14.85 -15.01
CA ASN A 308 -1.89 14.22 -15.46
C ASN A 308 -1.99 12.75 -15.02
N GLY A 309 -0.90 12.00 -15.18
CA GLY A 309 -0.83 10.56 -14.94
C GLY A 309 -1.07 10.20 -13.47
N MET A 310 -0.69 11.07 -12.53
CA MET A 310 -1.02 10.87 -11.12
C MET A 310 -2.54 10.85 -10.89
N VAL A 311 -3.30 11.69 -11.60
CA VAL A 311 -4.77 11.71 -11.53
C VAL A 311 -5.35 10.43 -12.15
N THR A 312 -4.91 10.05 -13.34
CA THR A 312 -5.36 8.81 -14.03
C THR A 312 -4.84 7.53 -13.39
N SER A 313 -3.96 7.61 -12.38
CA SER A 313 -3.54 6.46 -11.59
C SER A 313 -4.67 5.86 -10.74
N THR A 314 -5.76 6.63 -10.51
CA THR A 314 -6.92 6.29 -9.68
C THR A 314 -6.63 6.08 -8.18
N TYR A 315 -5.39 6.21 -7.72
CA TYR A 315 -5.03 5.94 -6.31
C TYR A 315 -5.76 6.84 -5.31
N ASN A 316 -5.97 8.13 -5.65
CA ASN A 316 -6.78 9.03 -4.83
C ASN A 316 -8.21 8.51 -4.68
N VAL A 317 -8.84 8.16 -5.80
CA VAL A 317 -10.18 7.59 -5.85
C VAL A 317 -10.28 6.30 -5.01
N LEU A 318 -9.30 5.39 -5.12
CA LEU A 318 -9.24 4.16 -4.34
C LEU A 318 -9.14 4.44 -2.82
N VAL A 319 -8.23 5.33 -2.42
CA VAL A 319 -8.04 5.73 -1.02
C VAL A 319 -9.31 6.35 -0.47
N LYS A 320 -9.89 7.29 -1.21
CA LYS A 320 -11.10 8.01 -0.83
C LYS A 320 -12.27 7.06 -0.65
N SER A 321 -12.46 6.13 -1.59
CA SER A 321 -13.47 5.07 -1.50
C SER A 321 -13.31 4.23 -0.24
N ALA A 322 -12.08 3.86 0.11
CA ALA A 322 -11.81 3.12 1.34
C ALA A 322 -12.11 3.94 2.59
N LEU A 323 -11.83 5.25 2.60
CA LEU A 323 -12.16 6.13 3.72
C LEU A 323 -13.67 6.19 3.95
N VAL A 324 -14.49 6.26 2.91
CA VAL A 324 -15.95 6.36 3.10
C VAL A 324 -16.54 5.14 3.82
N GLY A 325 -15.93 3.96 3.61
CA GLY A 325 -16.33 2.72 4.30
C GLY A 325 -15.96 2.64 5.78
N MET A 326 -15.24 3.63 6.35
CA MET A 326 -14.69 3.58 7.71
C MET A 326 -15.59 4.20 8.79
N GLY A 327 -16.84 4.54 8.48
CA GLY A 327 -17.81 4.98 9.48
C GLY A 327 -17.47 6.33 10.13
N GLU A 328 -17.77 6.47 11.42
CA GLU A 328 -17.57 7.70 12.20
C GLU A 328 -16.09 8.09 12.44
N VAL A 329 -15.15 7.20 12.10
CA VAL A 329 -13.70 7.47 12.22
C VAL A 329 -13.25 8.56 11.23
N VAL A 330 -13.97 8.74 10.12
CA VAL A 330 -13.67 9.75 9.10
C VAL A 330 -14.46 11.02 9.38
N THR A 331 -13.76 12.00 9.97
CA THR A 331 -14.30 13.32 10.29
C THR A 331 -14.13 14.29 9.11
N GLU A 332 -14.80 15.44 9.15
CA GLU A 332 -14.59 16.52 8.17
C GLU A 332 -13.14 17.00 8.12
N GLU A 333 -12.42 16.97 9.24
CA GLU A 333 -10.99 17.29 9.32
C GLU A 333 -10.15 16.28 8.53
N VAL A 334 -10.44 14.98 8.64
CA VAL A 334 -9.76 13.92 7.87
C VAL A 334 -10.00 14.11 6.37
N LEU A 335 -11.23 14.44 5.98
CA LEU A 335 -11.56 14.73 4.58
C LEU A 335 -10.82 15.97 4.09
N ALA A 336 -10.84 17.07 4.84
CA ALA A 336 -10.13 18.30 4.47
C ALA A 336 -8.61 18.06 4.35
N TRP A 337 -8.03 17.27 5.25
CA TRP A 337 -6.64 16.85 5.15
C TRP A 337 -6.38 16.05 3.87
N HIS A 338 -7.27 15.11 3.51
CA HIS A 338 -7.14 14.33 2.28
C HIS A 338 -7.27 15.20 1.02
N GLU A 339 -8.26 16.10 0.97
CA GLU A 339 -8.47 17.07 -0.11
C GLU A 339 -7.33 18.08 -0.25
N SER A 340 -6.56 18.33 0.81
CA SER A 340 -5.33 19.15 0.74
C SER A 340 -4.22 18.49 -0.10
N HIS A 341 -4.46 17.27 -0.59
CA HIS A 341 -3.57 16.48 -1.41
C HIS A 341 -2.21 16.27 -0.74
N PRO A 342 -2.17 15.61 0.43
CA PRO A 342 -0.97 15.55 1.25
C PRO A 342 0.16 14.81 0.54
N LYS A 343 1.41 15.12 0.90
CA LYS A 343 2.61 14.55 0.24
C LYS A 343 2.62 13.02 0.18
N ILE A 344 2.10 12.35 1.22
CA ILE A 344 1.97 10.89 1.24
C ILE A 344 1.02 10.35 0.17
N LEU A 345 -0.07 11.08 -0.14
CA LEU A 345 -1.00 10.72 -1.20
C LEU A 345 -0.37 10.94 -2.58
N GLN A 346 0.24 12.10 -2.80
CA GLN A 346 1.01 12.40 -4.03
C GLN A 346 2.07 11.33 -4.30
N ALA A 347 2.79 10.92 -3.26
CA ALA A 347 3.79 9.87 -3.35
C ALA A 347 3.17 8.52 -3.75
N SER A 348 2.00 8.17 -3.21
CA SER A 348 1.30 6.94 -3.59
C SER A 348 0.81 6.95 -5.03
N GLU A 349 0.22 8.04 -5.51
CA GLU A 349 -0.25 8.18 -6.90
C GLU A 349 0.91 8.10 -7.89
N LEU A 350 2.01 8.80 -7.60
CA LEU A 350 3.20 8.79 -8.44
C LEU A 350 3.79 7.37 -8.54
N ILE A 351 3.90 6.68 -7.40
CA ILE A 351 4.35 5.29 -7.38
C ILE A 351 3.39 4.39 -8.17
N GLY A 352 2.08 4.59 -8.02
CA GLY A 352 1.04 3.87 -8.74
C GLY A 352 1.16 4.01 -10.25
N ARG A 353 1.24 5.26 -10.74
CA ARG A 353 1.38 5.60 -12.17
C ARG A 353 2.64 4.97 -12.77
N ILE A 354 3.81 5.23 -12.17
CA ILE A 354 5.08 4.74 -12.70
C ILE A 354 5.12 3.21 -12.71
N HIS A 355 4.59 2.54 -11.67
CA HIS A 355 4.53 1.08 -11.67
C HIS A 355 3.65 0.52 -12.78
N ASN A 356 2.46 1.10 -12.97
CA ASN A 356 1.57 0.68 -14.04
C ASN A 356 2.28 0.84 -15.41
N ASP A 357 2.91 1.99 -15.67
CA ASP A 357 3.62 2.25 -16.92
C ASP A 357 4.72 1.23 -17.19
N VAL A 358 5.59 0.99 -16.20
CA VAL A 358 6.71 0.06 -16.34
C VAL A 358 6.22 -1.37 -16.52
N ALA A 359 5.18 -1.80 -15.78
CA ALA A 359 4.64 -3.14 -15.87
C ALA A 359 3.95 -3.39 -17.22
N SER A 360 3.13 -2.45 -17.68
CA SER A 360 2.49 -2.48 -18.99
C SER A 360 3.54 -2.47 -20.10
N TYR A 361 4.55 -1.60 -20.02
CA TYR A 361 5.64 -1.53 -20.99
C TYR A 361 6.47 -2.82 -21.06
N LYS A 362 6.84 -3.41 -19.91
CA LYS A 362 7.55 -4.71 -19.85
C LYS A 362 6.73 -5.85 -20.47
N THR A 363 5.40 -5.78 -20.37
CA THR A 363 4.48 -6.78 -20.95
C THR A 363 4.50 -6.76 -22.49
N PHE A 364 4.89 -5.63 -23.11
CA PHE A 364 5.01 -5.48 -24.56
C PHE A 364 6.46 -5.60 -25.10
N GLU A 365 7.39 -6.14 -24.31
CA GLU A 365 8.76 -6.53 -24.71
C GLU A 365 9.62 -5.42 -25.35
N VAL A 366 9.42 -4.15 -25.00
CA VAL A 366 10.16 -3.03 -25.61
C VAL A 366 11.50 -2.76 -24.88
N PRO A 367 12.66 -2.73 -25.58
CA PRO A 367 13.97 -2.65 -24.94
C PRO A 367 14.41 -1.20 -24.62
N GLN A 368 14.05 -0.69 -23.44
CA GLN A 368 14.70 0.51 -22.86
C GLN A 368 14.99 0.33 -21.36
N HIS A 369 16.19 -0.16 -21.03
CA HIS A 369 16.60 -0.41 -19.64
C HIS A 369 16.89 0.88 -18.86
N VAL A 370 17.50 1.89 -19.49
CA VAL A 370 17.92 3.13 -18.81
C VAL A 370 16.73 3.92 -18.24
N ALA A 371 15.65 4.08 -19.01
CA ALA A 371 14.47 4.81 -18.55
C ALA A 371 13.77 4.08 -17.39
N VAL A 372 13.66 2.75 -17.47
CA VAL A 372 13.09 1.92 -16.40
C VAL A 372 13.92 2.03 -15.12
N ASP A 373 15.25 1.97 -15.22
CA ASP A 373 16.14 2.10 -14.06
C ASP A 373 15.99 3.46 -13.35
N GLU A 374 15.87 4.56 -14.12
CA GLU A 374 15.64 5.90 -13.55
C GLU A 374 14.25 6.03 -12.90
N LEU A 375 13.22 5.42 -13.49
CA LEU A 375 11.88 5.36 -12.91
C LEU A 375 11.85 4.53 -11.62
N GLU A 376 12.55 3.41 -11.57
CA GLU A 376 12.67 2.58 -10.36
C GLU A 376 13.40 3.35 -9.24
N LYS A 377 14.46 4.12 -9.55
CA LYS A 377 15.11 5.03 -8.59
C LYS A 377 14.16 6.12 -8.08
N MET A 378 13.32 6.67 -8.96
CA MET A 378 12.32 7.66 -8.58
C MET A 378 11.33 7.07 -7.56
N ILE A 379 10.83 5.86 -7.81
CA ILE A 379 9.95 5.14 -6.87
C ILE A 379 10.64 4.94 -5.52
N GLU A 380 11.91 4.50 -5.51
CA GLU A 380 12.69 4.32 -4.29
C GLU A 380 12.87 5.62 -3.49
N ASN A 381 13.02 6.75 -4.19
CA ASN A 381 13.10 8.05 -3.55
C ASN A 381 11.75 8.51 -3.00
N VAL A 382 10.66 8.32 -3.74
CA VAL A 382 9.30 8.75 -3.36
C VAL A 382 8.76 7.94 -2.17
N TRP A 383 9.14 6.67 -2.03
CA TRP A 383 8.83 5.87 -0.83
C TRP A 383 9.31 6.52 0.48
N LYS A 384 10.38 7.33 0.44
CA LYS A 384 10.87 8.07 1.60
C LYS A 384 9.86 9.09 2.12
N ASP A 385 9.06 9.67 1.23
CA ASP A 385 8.01 10.62 1.60
C ASP A 385 6.82 9.91 2.27
N ILE A 386 6.50 8.69 1.83
CA ILE A 386 5.50 7.84 2.50
C ILE A 386 5.98 7.46 3.90
N ASN A 387 7.25 7.05 4.03
CA ASN A 387 7.83 6.70 5.32
C ASN A 387 7.81 7.90 6.28
N ASP A 388 8.19 9.10 5.80
CA ASP A 388 8.20 10.31 6.63
C ASP A 388 6.80 10.73 7.05
N GLY A 389 5.82 10.67 6.13
CA GLY A 389 4.42 10.96 6.42
C GLY A 389 3.78 10.01 7.46
N CYS A 390 4.38 8.84 7.71
CA CYS A 390 3.94 7.90 8.74
C CYS A 390 4.57 8.15 10.12
N LEU A 391 5.51 9.09 10.26
CA LEU A 391 6.18 9.37 11.53
C LEU A 391 5.44 10.44 12.35
N LYS A 392 5.34 10.23 13.66
CA LYS A 392 4.71 11.13 14.62
C LYS A 392 5.52 12.45 14.77
N PRO A 393 4.84 13.59 15.01
CA PRO A 393 3.38 13.76 15.06
C PRO A 393 2.75 13.73 13.66
N THR A 394 1.61 13.04 13.53
CA THR A 394 0.86 12.94 12.28
C THR A 394 -0.40 13.82 12.33
N HIS A 395 -0.86 14.33 11.18
CA HIS A 395 -2.10 15.12 11.10
C HIS A 395 -3.35 14.25 11.31
N VAL A 396 -3.32 13.01 10.83
CA VAL A 396 -4.40 12.02 11.00
C VAL A 396 -3.84 10.76 11.66
N SER A 397 -4.71 9.85 12.09
CA SER A 397 -4.28 8.61 12.73
C SER A 397 -3.47 7.72 11.78
N LEU A 398 -2.59 6.88 12.35
CA LEU A 398 -1.88 5.86 11.57
C LEU A 398 -2.83 4.88 10.87
N GLU A 399 -4.04 4.70 11.40
CA GLU A 399 -5.08 3.89 10.77
C GLU A 399 -5.53 4.50 9.43
N MET A 400 -5.72 5.83 9.37
CA MET A 400 -6.05 6.53 8.12
C MET A 400 -4.88 6.45 7.13
N LEU A 401 -3.67 6.75 7.60
CA LEU A 401 -2.46 6.67 6.77
C LEU A 401 -2.23 5.27 6.20
N SER A 402 -2.57 4.23 6.97
CA SER A 402 -2.44 2.84 6.52
C SER A 402 -3.25 2.53 5.27
N ARG A 403 -4.36 3.24 5.00
CA ARG A 403 -5.14 3.05 3.77
C ARG A 403 -4.32 3.43 2.55
N ILE A 404 -3.69 4.61 2.58
CA ILE A 404 -2.79 5.08 1.52
C ILE A 404 -1.63 4.10 1.35
N VAL A 405 -0.91 3.80 2.42
CA VAL A 405 0.28 2.93 2.39
C VAL A 405 -0.08 1.54 1.87
N ASN A 406 -1.20 0.97 2.29
CA ASN A 406 -1.60 -0.37 1.89
C ASN A 406 -2.00 -0.43 0.41
N PHE A 407 -2.69 0.59 -0.13
CA PHE A 407 -2.90 0.67 -1.58
C PHE A 407 -1.56 0.76 -2.32
N THR A 408 -0.60 1.57 -1.85
CA THR A 408 0.74 1.61 -2.45
C THR A 408 1.43 0.24 -2.42
N ARG A 409 1.19 -0.58 -1.38
CA ARG A 409 1.74 -1.94 -1.26
C ARG A 409 1.06 -2.96 -2.19
N VAL A 410 -0.21 -2.77 -2.56
CA VAL A 410 -0.94 -3.66 -3.49
C VAL A 410 -0.19 -3.80 -4.82
N LYS A 411 0.56 -2.78 -5.26
CA LYS A 411 1.38 -2.87 -6.48
C LYS A 411 2.35 -4.06 -6.50
N TYR A 412 2.90 -4.48 -5.35
CA TYR A 412 3.81 -5.63 -5.32
C TYR A 412 3.09 -6.98 -5.42
N VAL A 413 1.77 -6.97 -5.29
CA VAL A 413 0.90 -8.12 -5.57
C VAL A 413 0.48 -8.12 -7.04
N VAL A 414 0.15 -6.95 -7.58
CA VAL A 414 -0.51 -6.80 -8.89
C VAL A 414 0.49 -6.57 -10.04
N TYR A 415 1.51 -5.73 -9.85
CA TYR A 415 2.38 -5.21 -10.92
C TYR A 415 3.86 -5.61 -10.79
N LYS A 416 4.20 -6.55 -9.89
CA LYS A 416 5.60 -6.84 -9.56
C LYS A 416 6.43 -7.31 -10.77
N PHE A 417 5.87 -8.23 -11.57
CA PHE A 417 6.59 -8.86 -12.67
C PHE A 417 6.07 -8.43 -14.04
N ASN A 418 4.78 -8.20 -14.14
CA ASN A 418 4.03 -7.83 -15.33
C ASN A 418 2.70 -7.20 -14.90
N ASP A 419 1.87 -6.82 -15.87
CA ASP A 419 0.50 -6.41 -15.59
C ASP A 419 -0.37 -7.61 -15.15
N GLY A 420 -0.37 -7.87 -13.85
CA GLY A 420 -1.18 -8.91 -13.24
C GLY A 420 -2.62 -8.52 -12.98
N PHE A 421 -3.00 -7.26 -13.20
CA PHE A 421 -4.40 -6.86 -13.15
C PHE A 421 -5.13 -7.34 -14.41
N THR A 422 -4.61 -6.96 -15.58
CA THR A 422 -5.17 -7.36 -16.88
C THR A 422 -4.95 -8.84 -17.16
N PHE A 423 -3.75 -9.36 -16.88
CA PHE A 423 -3.38 -10.75 -17.18
C PHE A 423 -3.36 -11.64 -15.93
N SER A 424 -4.45 -11.63 -15.17
CA SER A 424 -4.55 -12.30 -13.85
C SER A 424 -4.31 -13.83 -13.85
N ASN A 425 -4.45 -14.51 -14.99
CA ASN A 425 -4.35 -15.98 -15.11
C ASN A 425 -2.91 -16.53 -15.19
N LYS A 426 -1.89 -15.67 -15.14
CA LYS A 426 -0.46 -16.04 -15.25
C LYS A 426 0.41 -15.32 -14.22
N THR A 427 -0.16 -14.84 -13.12
CA THR A 427 0.53 -13.90 -12.23
C THR A 427 0.37 -14.22 -10.75
N THR A 428 1.18 -13.54 -9.94
CA THR A 428 1.17 -13.62 -8.48
C THR A 428 -0.21 -13.35 -7.87
N LEU A 429 -1.05 -12.55 -8.52
CA LEU A 429 -2.38 -12.20 -8.02
C LEU A 429 -3.27 -13.44 -7.81
N GLN A 430 -3.24 -14.41 -8.74
CA GLN A 430 -4.01 -15.65 -8.62
C GLN A 430 -3.57 -16.52 -7.43
N ASP A 431 -2.26 -16.56 -7.16
CA ASP A 431 -1.70 -17.26 -6.00
C ASP A 431 -2.16 -16.62 -4.69
N PHE A 432 -2.11 -15.27 -4.60
CA PHE A 432 -2.61 -14.53 -3.45
C PHE A 432 -4.12 -14.77 -3.22
N ILE A 433 -4.93 -14.70 -4.28
CA ILE A 433 -6.37 -14.97 -4.20
C ILE A 433 -6.63 -16.39 -3.68
N THR A 434 -5.88 -17.37 -4.19
CA THR A 434 -6.03 -18.77 -3.78
C THR A 434 -5.64 -18.96 -2.31
N LEU A 435 -4.49 -18.42 -1.89
CA LEU A 435 -4.01 -18.52 -0.52
C LEU A 435 -4.93 -17.82 0.50
N LEU A 436 -5.52 -16.69 0.14
CA LEU A 436 -6.33 -15.89 1.07
C LEU A 436 -7.80 -16.29 1.11
N PHE A 437 -8.36 -16.75 -0.01
CA PHE A 437 -9.80 -16.98 -0.15
C PHE A 437 -10.21 -18.43 -0.38
N LYS A 438 -9.33 -19.29 -0.89
CA LYS A 438 -9.66 -20.70 -1.19
C LYS A 438 -9.04 -21.68 -0.19
N THR A 439 -7.80 -21.44 0.22
CA THR A 439 -7.04 -22.35 1.08
C THR A 439 -7.20 -21.96 2.54
N SER A 440 -7.65 -22.89 3.38
CA SER A 440 -7.57 -22.73 4.84
C SER A 440 -6.23 -23.23 5.35
N ILE A 441 -5.64 -22.53 6.33
CA ILE A 441 -4.45 -23.03 7.02
C ILE A 441 -4.86 -24.28 7.80
N PRO A 442 -4.21 -25.44 7.59
CA PRO A 442 -4.49 -26.64 8.39
C PRO A 442 -4.21 -26.34 9.85
N MET A 443 -5.18 -26.57 10.73
CA MET A 443 -4.91 -26.57 12.17
C MET A 443 -4.19 -27.88 12.50
N GLN A 444 -3.08 -27.81 13.22
CA GLN A 444 -2.48 -28.99 13.84
C GLN A 444 -3.34 -29.38 15.04
N ASP A 445 -3.70 -30.67 15.14
CA ASP A 445 -4.50 -31.24 16.22
C ASP A 445 -3.79 -31.21 17.57
#